data_AF-A0A1G4RCJ0-F1
#
_entry.id   AF-A0A1G4RCJ0-F1
#
_cell.length_a   1.000
_cell.length_b   1.000
_cell.length_c   1.000
_cell.angle_alpha   90.00
_cell.angle_beta   90.00
_cell.angle_gamma   90.00
#
_symmetry.space_group_name_H-M   'P 1'
#
loop_
_entity.id
_entity.type
_entity.pdbx_description
1 polymer ?
#
loop_
_entity_poly.entity_id
_entity_poly.type
_entity_poly.pdbx_seq_one_letter_code
_entity_poly.pdbx_strand_id
1 'polypeptide(L)'
;MTLKDHNQPSGTHKKHAKLARPSTGNFGRNEWAILGGPCTVIKLLADDVIRSLSPVYKCAYVDMSHNDDITLLPGRLVSGVSLDYTDQVNYQQFNYQNPVYPYQLKQQFSSADLVLVNGNHQQAKAQVVIIDVNKEASLQKRTGQLNNIQLFLLADNASEIPDFIQEVTPNWHQIPILKVDEREKIVAFFEAALKLAKPVLNGLVLAGGKSTRMGFDKGAAKWHGKQQRYYMADLLKTFCREVYISGRPGQQQEIDPAYPVIEDTFTGLGPYGAILSAFREQPDAAWLIIACDLPLMDEATLRNLVAWRNSSSVATAYHSPVTDFPEPLIAIWEPKSYPVLLSFLAQGYSCPRKVLINSDITLLNAPQQEALTNVNTPEELEKVKSMIHHTIVVTNESGFTTI
;
A
#
# COMPACT_ATOMS: atom_id res chain seq x y z
N MET A 1 -9.97 17.62 -16.95
CA MET A 1 -9.75 19.00 -16.45
C MET A 1 -8.59 18.93 -15.47
N THR A 2 -7.40 19.43 -15.83
CA THR A 2 -6.19 19.30 -15.00
C THR A 2 -6.18 20.30 -13.85
N LEU A 3 -5.99 19.79 -12.62
CA LEU A 3 -5.77 20.63 -11.44
C LEU A 3 -4.36 21.22 -11.51
N LYS A 4 -4.24 22.51 -11.92
CA LYS A 4 -3.07 23.31 -11.56
C LYS A 4 -3.14 23.59 -10.06
N ASP A 5 -2.13 23.18 -9.31
CA ASP A 5 -2.03 23.41 -7.86
C ASP A 5 -1.80 24.92 -7.63
N HIS A 6 -2.88 25.70 -7.52
CA HIS A 6 -2.86 27.15 -7.32
C HIS A 6 -2.43 27.52 -5.89
N ASN A 7 -1.14 27.34 -5.59
CA ASN A 7 -0.49 27.77 -4.35
C ASN A 7 0.93 28.31 -4.64
N GLN A 8 1.01 29.47 -5.32
CA GLN A 8 2.19 30.32 -5.19
C GLN A 8 2.14 31.03 -3.82
N PRO A 9 3.18 30.95 -2.98
CA PRO A 9 3.12 31.42 -1.60
C PRO A 9 3.38 32.94 -1.48
N SER A 10 2.31 33.74 -1.48
CA SER A 10 2.37 35.14 -1.02
C SER A 10 2.04 35.23 0.48
N GLY A 11 3.08 35.46 1.29
CA GLY A 11 2.93 35.76 2.73
C GLY A 11 2.96 34.56 3.69
N THR A 12 3.40 34.82 4.91
CA THR A 12 3.73 33.82 5.94
C THR A 12 2.53 33.34 6.77
N HIS A 13 1.41 32.99 6.12
CA HIS A 13 0.23 32.41 6.79
C HIS A 13 -0.13 31.02 6.27
N LYS A 14 0.36 29.97 6.94
CA LYS A 14 -0.04 28.57 6.66
C LYS A 14 -1.40 28.26 7.29
N LYS A 15 -2.48 28.42 6.50
CA LYS A 15 -3.87 28.12 6.93
C LYS A 15 -4.18 26.62 7.14
N HIS A 16 -3.25 25.71 6.80
CA HIS A 16 -3.48 24.27 6.80
C HIS A 16 -2.30 23.51 7.41
N ALA A 17 -2.58 22.38 8.05
CA ALA A 17 -1.57 21.50 8.63
C ALA A 17 -0.68 20.86 7.55
N LYS A 18 0.63 20.76 7.81
CA LYS A 18 1.58 20.06 6.94
C LYS A 18 1.44 18.54 7.17
N LEU A 19 0.61 17.88 6.37
CA LEU A 19 0.49 16.42 6.33
C LEU A 19 1.41 15.83 5.24
N ALA A 20 1.88 14.61 5.44
CA ALA A 20 2.49 13.82 4.36
C ALA A 20 1.42 13.53 3.28
N ARG A 21 1.80 13.63 2.00
CA ARG A 21 0.94 13.26 0.86
C ARG A 21 1.45 11.91 0.31
N PRO A 22 0.58 10.91 0.06
CA PRO A 22 0.99 9.69 -0.62
C PRO A 22 1.38 9.98 -2.08
N SER A 23 2.36 9.23 -2.60
CA SER A 23 2.85 9.33 -3.99
C SER A 23 1.88 8.70 -5.00
N THR A 24 0.66 9.25 -5.11
CA THR A 24 -0.35 8.84 -6.10
C THR A 24 -0.35 9.74 -7.33
N GLY A 25 -0.68 9.14 -8.48
CA GLY A 25 -0.96 9.82 -9.74
C GLY A 25 -2.42 10.27 -9.83
N ASN A 26 -3.01 10.21 -11.02
CA ASN A 26 -4.40 10.59 -11.28
C ASN A 26 -5.42 9.54 -10.84
N PHE A 27 -5.01 8.28 -10.75
CA PHE A 27 -5.84 7.12 -10.41
C PHE A 27 -5.20 6.28 -9.28
N GLY A 28 -3.95 5.83 -9.47
CA GLY A 28 -3.28 4.86 -8.60
C GLY A 28 -1.90 5.31 -8.09
N ARG A 29 -1.17 4.37 -7.45
CA ARG A 29 0.23 4.57 -7.01
C ARG A 29 1.23 4.32 -8.16
N ASN A 30 0.95 3.27 -8.92
CA ASN A 30 1.70 2.79 -10.08
C ASN A 30 0.76 2.88 -11.28
N GLU A 31 0.99 3.85 -12.16
CA GLU A 31 0.10 4.12 -13.29
C GLU A 31 0.86 4.60 -14.52
N TRP A 32 0.49 4.09 -15.69
CA TRP A 32 1.15 4.39 -16.96
C TRP A 32 0.14 4.75 -18.04
N ALA A 33 0.34 5.91 -18.65
CA ALA A 33 -0.38 6.34 -19.85
C ALA A 33 0.36 5.81 -21.08
N ILE A 34 -0.29 4.92 -21.82
CA ILE A 34 0.20 4.42 -23.10
C ILE A 34 -0.35 5.33 -24.19
N LEU A 35 0.52 6.07 -24.89
CA LEU A 35 0.14 7.05 -25.92
C LEU A 35 0.99 6.96 -27.18
N GLY A 36 0.63 7.74 -28.21
CA GLY A 36 1.39 7.83 -29.46
C GLY A 36 1.00 6.79 -30.50
N GLY A 37 0.33 5.70 -30.12
CA GLY A 37 -0.23 4.71 -31.03
C GLY A 37 -1.73 4.91 -31.33
N PRO A 38 -2.32 4.14 -32.25
CA PRO A 38 -3.77 4.02 -32.40
C PRO A 38 -4.43 3.45 -31.13
N CYS A 39 -5.64 3.89 -30.78
CA CYS A 39 -6.32 3.45 -29.56
C CYS A 39 -6.60 1.92 -29.55
N THR A 40 -6.70 1.27 -30.70
CA THR A 40 -6.79 -0.19 -30.83
C THR A 40 -5.50 -0.89 -30.41
N VAL A 41 -4.33 -0.40 -30.85
CA VAL A 41 -3.01 -0.92 -30.47
C VAL A 41 -2.76 -0.73 -28.97
N ILE A 42 -3.14 0.44 -28.43
CA ILE A 42 -3.05 0.75 -27.00
C ILE A 42 -3.91 -0.21 -26.16
N LYS A 43 -5.15 -0.49 -26.59
CA LYS A 43 -6.06 -1.44 -25.93
C LYS A 43 -5.49 -2.85 -25.92
N LEU A 44 -5.13 -3.38 -27.09
CA LEU A 44 -4.56 -4.73 -27.22
C LEU A 44 -3.29 -4.91 -26.38
N LEU A 45 -2.41 -3.90 -26.34
CA LEU A 45 -1.22 -3.93 -25.51
C LEU A 45 -1.55 -3.92 -24.01
N ALA A 46 -2.52 -3.10 -23.59
CA ALA A 46 -2.99 -3.09 -22.21
C ALA A 46 -3.63 -4.43 -21.82
N ASP A 47 -4.47 -5.01 -22.69
CA ASP A 47 -5.11 -6.31 -22.48
C ASP A 47 -4.09 -7.43 -22.31
N ASP A 48 -3.00 -7.44 -23.11
CA ASP A 48 -1.94 -8.43 -22.99
C ASP A 48 -1.19 -8.30 -21.65
N VAL A 49 -0.81 -7.08 -21.25
CA VAL A 49 -0.13 -6.84 -19.97
C VAL A 49 -1.03 -7.19 -18.78
N ILE A 50 -2.32 -6.83 -18.84
CA ILE A 50 -3.32 -7.15 -17.81
C ILE A 50 -3.52 -8.67 -17.72
N ARG A 51 -3.61 -9.37 -18.86
CA ARG A 51 -3.79 -10.84 -18.90
C ARG A 51 -2.59 -11.58 -18.32
N SER A 52 -1.37 -11.08 -18.55
CA SER A 52 -0.15 -11.66 -17.97
C SER A 52 0.06 -11.36 -16.48
N LEU A 53 -0.34 -10.17 -15.99
CA LEU A 53 -0.05 -9.74 -14.61
C LEU A 53 -1.20 -9.93 -13.62
N SER A 54 -2.45 -10.04 -14.08
CA SER A 54 -3.62 -10.25 -13.22
C SER A 54 -3.62 -11.48 -12.31
N PRO A 55 -2.88 -12.59 -12.58
CA PRO A 55 -2.73 -13.69 -11.62
C PRO A 55 -1.97 -13.34 -10.33
N VAL A 56 -1.25 -12.20 -10.29
CA VAL A 56 -0.41 -11.78 -9.15
C VAL A 56 -0.75 -10.37 -8.65
N TYR A 57 -1.18 -9.48 -9.56
CA TYR A 57 -1.39 -8.05 -9.30
C TYR A 57 -2.81 -7.62 -9.64
N LYS A 58 -3.42 -6.77 -8.80
CA LYS A 58 -4.73 -6.19 -9.09
C LYS A 58 -4.60 -5.12 -10.16
N CYS A 59 -4.79 -5.54 -11.41
CA CYS A 59 -4.69 -4.69 -12.57
C CYS A 59 -6.01 -3.94 -12.82
N ALA A 60 -5.92 -2.68 -13.21
CA ALA A 60 -7.05 -1.85 -13.61
C ALA A 60 -6.74 -1.10 -14.93
N TYR A 61 -7.78 -0.76 -15.67
CA TYR A 61 -7.67 -0.04 -16.94
C TYR A 61 -8.53 1.23 -16.94
N VAL A 62 -8.04 2.28 -17.62
CA VAL A 62 -8.72 3.56 -17.77
C VAL A 62 -8.75 3.96 -19.25
N ASP A 63 -9.94 4.24 -19.76
CA ASP A 63 -10.17 4.71 -21.12
C ASP A 63 -11.24 5.82 -21.14
N MET A 64 -11.37 6.49 -22.27
CA MET A 64 -12.46 7.43 -22.53
C MET A 64 -12.99 7.16 -23.93
N SER A 65 -14.24 6.70 -24.03
CA SER A 65 -14.84 6.41 -25.33
C SER A 65 -15.00 7.69 -26.15
N HIS A 66 -14.46 7.69 -27.36
CA HIS A 66 -14.79 8.68 -28.38
C HIS A 66 -15.81 8.06 -29.34
N ASN A 67 -17.09 8.23 -29.02
CA ASN A 67 -18.16 8.14 -30.00
C ASN A 67 -18.58 9.57 -30.31
N ASP A 68 -18.56 9.97 -31.58
CA ASP A 68 -19.24 11.18 -32.04
C ASP A 68 -20.78 10.95 -32.14
N ASP A 69 -21.22 9.69 -32.04
CA ASP A 69 -22.62 9.27 -31.91
C ASP A 69 -23.21 9.53 -30.51
N ILE A 70 -24.49 9.90 -30.49
CA ILE A 70 -25.27 10.12 -29.26
C ILE A 70 -25.39 8.80 -28.47
N THR A 71 -24.51 8.62 -27.50
CA THR A 71 -24.51 7.46 -26.62
C THR A 71 -25.67 7.58 -25.62
N LEU A 72 -26.68 6.71 -25.75
CA LEU A 72 -27.84 6.68 -24.85
C LEU A 72 -27.42 6.37 -23.40
N LEU A 73 -28.09 7.01 -22.44
CA LEU A 73 -27.85 6.77 -21.02
C LEU A 73 -28.20 5.31 -20.64
N PRO A 74 -27.27 4.54 -20.02
CA PRO A 74 -27.49 3.13 -19.71
C PRO A 74 -28.45 2.93 -18.52
N GLY A 75 -29.07 1.74 -18.48
CA GLY A 75 -29.83 1.27 -17.32
C GLY A 75 -30.96 2.21 -16.90
N ARG A 76 -30.98 2.59 -15.62
CA ARG A 76 -31.97 3.52 -15.05
C ARG A 76 -31.57 4.98 -15.16
N LEU A 77 -30.37 5.31 -15.66
CA LEU A 77 -29.97 6.71 -15.87
C LEU A 77 -30.90 7.41 -16.88
N VAL A 78 -31.44 6.69 -17.87
CA VAL A 78 -32.47 7.21 -18.80
C VAL A 78 -33.79 7.56 -18.11
N SER A 79 -34.05 6.99 -16.93
CA SER A 79 -35.19 7.31 -16.05
C SER A 79 -34.88 8.43 -15.05
N GLY A 80 -33.70 9.05 -15.12
CA GLY A 80 -33.31 10.19 -14.29
C GLY A 80 -32.75 9.86 -12.90
N VAL A 81 -32.34 8.61 -12.63
CA VAL A 81 -31.58 8.31 -11.40
C VAL A 81 -30.16 8.86 -11.52
N SER A 82 -29.61 9.39 -10.43
CA SER A 82 -28.25 9.98 -10.41
C SER A 82 -27.13 8.94 -10.27
N LEU A 83 -27.47 7.76 -9.75
CA LEU A 83 -26.63 6.58 -9.56
C LEU A 83 -27.46 5.32 -9.82
N ASP A 84 -26.94 4.42 -10.64
CA ASP A 84 -27.54 3.12 -10.93
C ASP A 84 -26.52 2.03 -10.57
N TYR A 85 -26.91 1.06 -9.73
CA TYR A 85 -26.06 -0.05 -9.28
C TYR A 85 -26.63 -1.37 -9.78
N THR A 86 -25.76 -2.24 -10.30
CA THR A 86 -26.13 -3.58 -10.73
C THR A 86 -25.13 -4.60 -10.20
N ASP A 87 -25.65 -5.58 -9.47
CA ASP A 87 -24.93 -6.78 -9.01
C ASP A 87 -25.19 -7.91 -10.02
N GLN A 88 -24.14 -8.49 -10.58
CA GLN A 88 -24.21 -9.63 -11.52
C GLN A 88 -23.31 -10.75 -11.04
N VAL A 89 -23.63 -11.99 -11.43
CA VAL A 89 -22.92 -13.22 -11.00
C VAL A 89 -21.39 -13.14 -11.17
N ASN A 90 -20.92 -12.41 -12.19
CA ASN A 90 -19.50 -12.32 -12.55
C ASN A 90 -18.88 -10.92 -12.34
N TYR A 91 -19.67 -9.88 -12.07
CA TYR A 91 -19.17 -8.50 -11.96
C TYR A 91 -20.18 -7.56 -11.27
N GLN A 92 -19.70 -6.40 -10.80
CA GLN A 92 -20.53 -5.33 -10.27
C GLN A 92 -20.32 -4.06 -11.10
N GLN A 93 -21.39 -3.27 -11.28
CA GLN A 93 -21.36 -2.06 -12.10
C GLN A 93 -22.07 -0.90 -11.39
N PHE A 94 -21.39 0.25 -11.36
CA PHE A 94 -21.98 1.54 -10.99
C PHE A 94 -21.98 2.45 -12.20
N ASN A 95 -23.16 2.94 -12.60
CA ASN A 95 -23.31 3.98 -13.62
C ASN A 95 -23.68 5.30 -12.92
N TYR A 96 -22.95 6.37 -13.22
CA TYR A 96 -23.15 7.70 -12.63
C TYR A 96 -23.70 8.67 -13.68
N GLN A 97 -24.75 9.43 -13.34
CA GLN A 97 -25.24 10.51 -14.20
C GLN A 97 -24.32 11.73 -14.16
N ASN A 98 -23.74 12.01 -12.98
CA ASN A 98 -22.85 13.15 -12.75
C ASN A 98 -21.37 12.68 -12.77
N PRO A 99 -20.42 13.54 -13.18
CA PRO A 99 -19.00 13.19 -13.16
C PRO A 99 -18.49 12.81 -11.75
N VAL A 100 -17.79 11.68 -11.64
CA VAL A 100 -17.08 11.30 -10.41
C VAL A 100 -15.88 12.23 -10.23
N TYR A 101 -15.83 12.94 -9.09
CA TYR A 101 -14.77 13.92 -8.85
C TYR A 101 -13.39 13.25 -8.67
N PRO A 102 -12.26 13.89 -9.07
CA PRO A 102 -10.95 13.23 -9.11
C PRO A 102 -10.50 12.55 -7.81
N TYR A 103 -10.82 13.12 -6.64
CA TYR A 103 -10.48 12.50 -5.35
C TYR A 103 -11.32 11.25 -5.03
N GLN A 104 -12.60 11.23 -5.43
CA GLN A 104 -13.45 10.04 -5.33
C GLN A 104 -13.01 8.98 -6.34
N LEU A 105 -12.60 9.39 -7.54
CA LEU A 105 -12.11 8.48 -8.58
C LEU A 105 -10.84 7.75 -8.12
N LYS A 106 -9.84 8.47 -7.56
CA LYS A 106 -8.65 7.86 -6.93
C LYS A 106 -8.97 6.85 -5.83
N GLN A 107 -10.07 7.04 -5.10
CA GLN A 107 -10.49 6.09 -4.08
C GLN A 107 -10.94 4.75 -4.70
N GLN A 108 -11.60 4.76 -5.87
CA GLN A 108 -12.01 3.53 -6.56
C GLN A 108 -10.81 2.69 -7.04
N PHE A 109 -9.75 3.34 -7.51
CA PHE A 109 -8.50 2.68 -7.92
C PHE A 109 -7.55 2.36 -6.77
N SER A 110 -7.89 2.68 -5.51
CA SER A 110 -6.96 2.56 -4.37
C SER A 110 -6.55 1.13 -4.01
N SER A 111 -7.31 0.12 -4.46
CA SER A 111 -6.99 -1.31 -4.31
C SER A 111 -6.02 -1.84 -5.38
N ALA A 112 -5.91 -1.15 -6.53
CA ALA A 112 -5.14 -1.61 -7.68
C ALA A 112 -3.63 -1.48 -7.46
N ASP A 113 -2.89 -2.49 -7.94
CA ASP A 113 -1.44 -2.55 -7.95
C ASP A 113 -0.85 -1.94 -9.22
N LEU A 114 -1.59 -2.04 -10.34
CA LEU A 114 -1.25 -1.52 -11.66
C LEU A 114 -2.47 -0.82 -12.27
N VAL A 115 -2.30 0.43 -12.74
CA VAL A 115 -3.31 1.11 -13.57
C VAL A 115 -2.73 1.43 -14.95
N LEU A 116 -3.26 0.82 -16.00
CA LEU A 116 -2.95 1.19 -17.38
C LEU A 116 -3.99 2.19 -17.91
N VAL A 117 -3.53 3.22 -18.60
CA VAL A 117 -4.35 4.35 -19.03
C VAL A 117 -4.18 4.58 -20.53
N ASN A 118 -5.29 4.76 -21.27
CA ASN A 118 -5.22 5.19 -22.66
C ASN A 118 -4.79 6.66 -22.73
N GLY A 119 -3.49 6.86 -22.94
CA GLY A 119 -2.80 8.15 -22.89
C GLY A 119 -3.19 9.12 -23.99
N ASN A 120 -3.90 8.66 -25.03
CA ASN A 120 -4.50 9.55 -26.02
C ASN A 120 -5.63 10.42 -25.42
N HIS A 121 -6.25 9.99 -24.32
CA HIS A 121 -7.40 10.66 -23.71
C HIS A 121 -7.18 11.12 -22.26
N GLN A 122 -6.41 10.37 -21.47
CA GLN A 122 -6.18 10.66 -20.04
C GLN A 122 -4.70 10.61 -19.69
N GLN A 123 -4.23 11.53 -18.83
CA GLN A 123 -2.84 11.54 -18.37
C GLN A 123 -2.65 10.64 -17.14
N ALA A 124 -1.43 10.10 -16.98
CA ALA A 124 -1.01 9.35 -15.80
C ALA A 124 0.38 9.82 -15.31
N LYS A 125 0.76 9.38 -14.11
CA LYS A 125 2.04 9.67 -13.41
C LYS A 125 3.28 9.32 -14.23
N ALA A 126 3.24 8.25 -15.03
CA ALA A 126 4.30 7.82 -15.93
C ALA A 126 3.76 7.55 -17.33
N GLN A 127 4.65 7.47 -18.33
CA GLN A 127 4.28 7.32 -19.73
C GLN A 127 5.02 6.17 -20.43
N VAL A 128 4.30 5.49 -21.31
CA VAL A 128 4.84 4.57 -22.31
C VAL A 128 4.49 5.14 -23.69
N VAL A 129 5.50 5.49 -24.48
CA VAL A 129 5.29 6.22 -25.74
C VAL A 129 5.54 5.29 -26.91
N ILE A 130 4.47 4.99 -27.66
CA ILE A 130 4.53 4.29 -28.93
C ILE A 130 4.95 5.28 -30.01
N ILE A 131 5.99 4.93 -30.77
CA ILE A 131 6.42 5.63 -31.97
C ILE A 131 5.77 4.93 -33.17
N ASP A 132 4.75 5.57 -33.74
CA ASP A 132 4.07 5.17 -34.98
C ASP A 132 4.06 6.38 -35.93
N VAL A 133 4.64 6.23 -37.12
CA VAL A 133 4.73 7.30 -38.13
C VAL A 133 3.33 7.83 -38.52
N ASN A 134 2.29 6.99 -38.47
CA ASN A 134 0.89 7.41 -38.73
C ASN A 134 0.31 8.33 -37.64
N LYS A 135 1.03 8.50 -36.51
CA LYS A 135 0.60 9.26 -35.33
C LYS A 135 1.61 10.31 -34.89
N GLU A 136 2.78 10.38 -35.51
CA GLU A 136 3.84 11.34 -35.19
C GLU A 136 3.32 12.79 -35.13
N ALA A 137 2.57 13.25 -36.14
CA ALA A 137 1.97 14.59 -36.17
C ALA A 137 0.85 14.83 -35.11
N SER A 138 0.39 13.78 -34.42
CA SER A 138 -0.47 13.88 -33.22
C SER A 138 0.37 13.95 -31.94
N LEU A 139 1.46 13.19 -31.89
CA LEU A 139 2.43 13.16 -30.80
C LEU A 139 3.20 14.49 -30.69
N GLN A 140 3.62 15.07 -31.82
CA GLN A 140 4.25 16.38 -31.92
C GLN A 140 3.33 17.54 -31.49
N LYS A 141 2.01 17.40 -31.67
CA LYS A 141 1.01 18.36 -31.11
C LYS A 141 0.82 18.19 -29.60
N ARG A 142 1.33 17.10 -29.03
CA ARG A 142 1.26 16.74 -27.61
C ARG A 142 2.62 16.78 -26.92
N THR A 143 3.66 17.33 -27.55
CA THR A 143 5.02 17.40 -26.97
C THR A 143 5.03 18.05 -25.57
N GLY A 144 4.26 19.12 -25.36
CA GLY A 144 4.06 19.74 -24.03
C GLY A 144 3.24 18.92 -23.01
N GLN A 145 2.85 17.70 -23.35
CA GLN A 145 2.22 16.69 -22.48
C GLN A 145 3.17 15.49 -22.23
N LEU A 146 4.29 15.38 -22.95
CA LEU A 146 5.28 14.34 -22.75
C LEU A 146 6.06 14.61 -21.45
N ASN A 147 5.98 13.69 -20.50
CA ASN A 147 6.67 13.79 -19.21
C ASN A 147 6.75 12.42 -18.51
N ASN A 148 7.84 12.19 -17.76
CA ASN A 148 8.13 10.92 -17.08
C ASN A 148 7.88 9.68 -17.98
N ILE A 149 8.45 9.72 -19.19
CA ILE A 149 8.49 8.55 -20.08
C ILE A 149 9.42 7.52 -19.44
N GLN A 150 8.98 6.27 -19.40
CA GLN A 150 9.71 5.15 -18.80
C GLN A 150 9.94 3.98 -19.74
N LEU A 151 9.29 3.99 -20.92
CA LEU A 151 9.47 3.00 -21.99
C LEU A 151 9.07 3.63 -23.33
N PHE A 152 9.90 3.43 -24.36
CA PHE A 152 9.54 3.67 -25.76
C PHE A 152 9.21 2.36 -26.46
N LEU A 153 8.20 2.40 -27.34
CA LEU A 153 7.77 1.25 -28.14
C LEU A 153 7.77 1.62 -29.63
N LEU A 154 8.70 1.06 -30.40
CA LEU A 154 8.70 1.22 -31.86
C LEU A 154 7.60 0.35 -32.48
N ALA A 155 6.72 0.95 -33.30
CA ALA A 155 5.84 0.21 -34.18
C ALA A 155 6.61 -0.27 -35.44
N ASP A 156 6.04 -1.20 -36.21
CA ASP A 156 6.71 -1.85 -37.36
C ASP A 156 7.15 -0.88 -38.47
N ASN A 157 6.61 0.34 -38.48
CA ASN A 157 6.95 1.42 -39.40
C ASN A 157 7.97 2.44 -38.85
N ALA A 158 8.49 2.24 -37.63
CA ALA A 158 9.42 3.14 -36.96
C ALA A 158 10.72 2.43 -36.56
N SER A 159 11.86 3.09 -36.75
CA SER A 159 13.20 2.55 -36.45
C SER A 159 13.97 3.31 -35.37
N GLU A 160 13.57 4.54 -35.04
CA GLU A 160 14.29 5.46 -34.16
C GLU A 160 13.33 6.39 -33.40
N ILE A 161 13.86 7.16 -32.45
CA ILE A 161 13.09 8.14 -31.66
C ILE A 161 13.13 9.50 -32.39
N PRO A 162 12.00 10.07 -32.85
CA PRO A 162 11.99 11.35 -33.58
C PRO A 162 12.60 12.51 -32.79
N ASP A 163 13.32 13.39 -33.48
CA ASP A 163 14.10 14.50 -32.89
C ASP A 163 13.29 15.35 -31.89
N PHE A 164 12.04 15.70 -32.21
CA PHE A 164 11.19 16.51 -31.33
C PHE A 164 10.87 15.84 -29.97
N ILE A 165 11.01 14.52 -29.86
CA ILE A 165 10.91 13.77 -28.60
C ILE A 165 12.25 13.80 -27.87
N GLN A 166 13.36 13.69 -28.61
CA GLN A 166 14.72 13.81 -28.05
C GLN A 166 14.94 15.18 -27.42
N GLU A 167 14.52 16.25 -28.10
CA GLU A 167 14.60 17.65 -27.64
C GLU A 167 13.92 17.86 -26.27
N VAL A 168 12.72 17.31 -26.07
CA VAL A 168 11.98 17.47 -24.80
C VAL A 168 12.25 16.36 -23.79
N THR A 169 12.99 15.32 -24.19
CA THR A 169 13.41 14.21 -23.34
C THR A 169 14.93 14.02 -23.43
N PRO A 170 15.77 14.96 -22.94
CA PRO A 170 17.23 14.90 -23.17
C PRO A 170 17.89 13.60 -22.70
N ASN A 171 17.33 12.96 -21.68
CA ASN A 171 17.79 11.68 -21.13
C ASN A 171 17.21 10.45 -21.86
N TRP A 172 16.61 10.59 -23.04
CA TRP A 172 15.93 9.49 -23.75
C TRP A 172 16.81 8.25 -23.95
N HIS A 173 18.11 8.44 -24.15
CA HIS A 173 19.13 7.39 -24.24
C HIS A 173 19.20 6.43 -23.03
N GLN A 174 18.65 6.85 -21.87
CA GLN A 174 18.59 6.06 -20.64
C GLN A 174 17.24 5.32 -20.47
N ILE A 175 16.26 5.61 -21.33
CA ILE A 175 14.93 5.02 -21.30
C ILE A 175 14.95 3.75 -22.17
N PRO A 176 14.45 2.60 -21.68
CA PRO A 176 14.33 1.40 -22.50
C PRO A 176 13.55 1.64 -23.80
N ILE A 177 14.06 1.08 -24.89
CA ILE A 177 13.40 1.04 -26.20
C ILE A 177 13.15 -0.43 -26.53
N LEU A 178 11.89 -0.78 -26.77
CA LEU A 178 11.46 -2.08 -27.27
C LEU A 178 10.66 -1.89 -28.57
N LYS A 179 10.36 -2.96 -29.27
CA LYS A 179 9.31 -2.96 -30.29
C LYS A 179 7.94 -3.30 -29.70
N VAL A 180 6.88 -2.92 -30.40
CA VAL A 180 5.48 -3.18 -29.99
C VAL A 180 5.07 -4.66 -30.10
N ASP A 181 5.84 -5.50 -30.80
CA ASP A 181 5.64 -6.95 -30.91
C ASP A 181 6.37 -7.75 -29.81
N GLU A 182 7.32 -7.16 -29.08
CA GLU A 182 8.11 -7.79 -28.01
C GLU A 182 7.34 -7.93 -26.68
N ARG A 183 6.12 -8.50 -26.74
CA ARG A 183 5.13 -8.56 -25.65
C ARG A 183 5.71 -9.05 -24.33
N GLU A 184 6.51 -10.12 -24.35
CA GLU A 184 7.15 -10.68 -23.15
C GLU A 184 8.07 -9.66 -22.44
N LYS A 185 8.85 -8.87 -23.20
CA LYS A 185 9.74 -7.84 -22.66
C LYS A 185 8.94 -6.66 -22.08
N ILE A 186 7.82 -6.31 -22.70
CA ILE A 186 6.93 -5.24 -22.20
C ILE A 186 6.25 -5.68 -20.89
N VAL A 187 5.78 -6.93 -20.81
CA VAL A 187 5.26 -7.52 -19.56
C VAL A 187 6.34 -7.53 -18.48
N ALA A 188 7.55 -7.98 -18.79
CA ALA A 188 8.67 -8.00 -17.85
C ALA A 188 9.08 -6.60 -17.35
N PHE A 189 8.98 -5.56 -18.19
CA PHE A 189 9.17 -4.17 -17.78
C PHE A 189 8.15 -3.75 -16.69
N PHE A 190 6.85 -3.99 -16.92
CA PHE A 190 5.82 -3.66 -15.94
C PHE A 190 5.96 -4.50 -14.66
N GLU A 191 6.27 -5.79 -14.77
CA GLU A 191 6.49 -6.67 -13.62
C GLU A 191 7.70 -6.21 -12.77
N ALA A 192 8.82 -5.84 -13.41
CA ALA A 192 9.99 -5.30 -12.73
C ALA A 192 9.69 -3.95 -12.04
N ALA A 193 8.93 -3.07 -12.70
CA ALA A 193 8.50 -1.80 -12.11
C ALA A 193 7.60 -2.02 -10.87
N LEU A 194 6.67 -2.98 -10.91
CA LEU A 194 5.81 -3.34 -9.77
C LEU A 194 6.61 -3.99 -8.62
N LYS A 195 7.61 -4.82 -8.93
CA LYS A 195 8.54 -5.39 -7.94
C LYS A 195 9.36 -4.30 -7.25
N LEU A 196 9.89 -3.34 -8.00
CA LEU A 196 10.62 -2.19 -7.45
C LEU A 196 9.73 -1.24 -6.65
N ALA A 197 8.45 -1.12 -7.02
CA ALA A 197 7.45 -0.33 -6.31
C ALA A 197 6.86 -1.02 -5.06
N LYS A 198 7.33 -2.22 -4.66
CA LYS A 198 6.84 -2.89 -3.44
C LYS A 198 7.09 -2.00 -2.21
N PRO A 199 6.06 -1.64 -1.42
CA PRO A 199 6.22 -0.68 -0.33
C PRO A 199 7.26 -1.12 0.70
N VAL A 200 8.09 -0.17 1.14
CA VAL A 200 9.09 -0.44 2.19
C VAL A 200 8.39 -0.80 3.50
N LEU A 201 8.90 -1.82 4.20
CA LEU A 201 8.36 -2.26 5.48
C LEU A 201 9.02 -1.48 6.63
N ASN A 202 8.21 -0.77 7.40
CA ASN A 202 8.54 -0.24 8.71
C ASN A 202 7.89 -1.09 9.81
N GLY A 203 8.42 -1.06 11.02
CA GLY A 203 7.83 -1.68 12.21
C GLY A 203 7.14 -0.65 13.11
N LEU A 204 6.03 -1.03 13.77
CA LEU A 204 5.41 -0.26 14.84
C LEU A 204 5.11 -1.15 16.05
N VAL A 205 5.77 -0.88 17.17
CA VAL A 205 5.49 -1.51 18.47
C VAL A 205 4.46 -0.69 19.22
N LEU A 206 3.30 -1.28 19.52
CA LEU A 206 2.19 -0.60 20.17
C LEU A 206 2.42 -0.45 21.69
N ALA A 207 2.78 0.76 22.15
CA ALA A 207 3.01 1.05 23.57
C ALA A 207 2.16 2.21 24.12
N GLY A 208 1.38 2.92 23.29
CA GLY A 208 0.55 4.06 23.70
C GLY A 208 -0.63 3.76 24.64
N GLY A 209 -0.86 2.50 25.03
CA GLY A 209 -1.97 2.13 25.90
C GLY A 209 -1.94 2.83 27.27
N LYS A 210 -3.11 3.22 27.80
CA LYS A 210 -3.26 3.42 29.25
C LYS A 210 -3.52 2.05 29.87
N SER A 211 -2.52 1.47 30.53
CA SER A 211 -2.55 0.09 31.09
C SER A 211 -3.40 -0.04 32.37
N THR A 212 -4.63 0.48 32.34
CA THR A 212 -5.54 0.59 33.51
C THR A 212 -6.01 -0.75 34.08
N ARG A 213 -5.98 -1.84 33.30
CA ARG A 213 -6.44 -3.17 33.74
C ARG A 213 -5.43 -3.92 34.61
N MET A 214 -4.14 -3.58 34.55
CA MET A 214 -3.05 -4.29 35.26
C MET A 214 -2.40 -3.46 36.36
N GLY A 215 -2.73 -2.16 36.49
CA GLY A 215 -2.12 -1.25 37.47
C GLY A 215 -0.70 -0.79 37.15
N PHE A 216 0.02 -1.49 36.27
CA PHE A 216 1.35 -1.13 35.76
C PHE A 216 1.37 -1.09 34.22
N ASP A 217 2.38 -0.43 33.64
CA ASP A 217 2.54 -0.39 32.19
C ASP A 217 3.08 -1.72 31.63
N LYS A 218 2.23 -2.49 30.92
CA LYS A 218 2.63 -3.74 30.23
C LYS A 218 3.89 -3.55 29.37
N GLY A 219 4.04 -2.41 28.68
CA GLY A 219 5.18 -2.15 27.80
C GLY A 219 6.52 -2.03 28.53
N ALA A 220 6.50 -1.84 29.86
CA ALA A 220 7.67 -1.81 30.73
C ALA A 220 8.02 -3.17 31.37
N ALA A 221 7.19 -4.21 31.20
CA ALA A 221 7.46 -5.55 31.72
C ALA A 221 8.78 -6.11 31.15
N LYS A 222 9.59 -6.74 32.02
CA LYS A 222 10.92 -7.25 31.67
C LYS A 222 10.94 -8.78 31.58
N TRP A 223 10.36 -9.33 30.51
CA TRP A 223 10.36 -10.77 30.26
C TRP A 223 11.76 -11.29 29.95
N HIS A 224 12.43 -10.65 28.99
CA HIS A 224 13.75 -11.03 28.49
C HIS A 224 14.84 -10.10 29.06
N GLY A 225 14.73 -9.76 30.36
CA GLY A 225 15.58 -8.78 31.06
C GLY A 225 15.40 -7.31 30.63
N LYS A 226 14.99 -7.07 29.38
CA LYS A 226 14.70 -5.77 28.77
C LYS A 226 13.20 -5.47 28.77
N GLN A 227 12.80 -4.19 28.80
CA GLN A 227 11.38 -3.83 28.70
C GLN A 227 10.81 -4.33 27.36
N GLN A 228 9.61 -4.93 27.38
CA GLN A 228 9.05 -5.62 26.22
C GLN A 228 8.90 -4.72 24.99
N ARG A 229 8.58 -3.42 25.15
CA ARG A 229 8.53 -2.48 24.03
C ARG A 229 9.85 -2.39 23.25
N TYR A 230 10.98 -2.44 23.96
CA TYR A 230 12.31 -2.34 23.35
C TYR A 230 12.82 -3.69 22.85
N TYR A 231 12.46 -4.79 23.51
CA TYR A 231 12.77 -6.13 23.04
C TYR A 231 12.05 -6.42 21.71
N MET A 232 10.75 -6.12 21.62
CA MET A 232 10.00 -6.20 20.35
C MET A 232 10.54 -5.23 19.30
N ALA A 233 10.93 -4.01 19.69
CA ALA A 233 11.49 -3.04 18.73
C ALA A 233 12.83 -3.51 18.14
N ASP A 234 13.71 -4.14 18.93
CA ASP A 234 14.95 -4.73 18.41
C ASP A 234 14.69 -5.94 17.52
N LEU A 235 13.76 -6.82 17.90
CA LEU A 235 13.39 -7.99 17.11
C LEU A 235 12.87 -7.59 15.72
N LEU A 236 12.11 -6.48 15.61
CA LEU A 236 11.65 -5.95 14.32
C LEU A 236 12.76 -5.33 13.44
N LYS A 237 13.90 -4.91 14.00
CA LYS A 237 15.01 -4.27 13.23
C LYS A 237 15.65 -5.23 12.23
N THR A 238 15.49 -6.55 12.38
CA THR A 238 15.98 -7.54 11.41
C THR A 238 15.09 -7.65 10.16
N PHE A 239 13.88 -7.10 10.20
CA PHE A 239 12.87 -7.24 9.13
C PHE A 239 12.43 -5.90 8.51
N CYS A 240 12.54 -4.81 9.25
CA CYS A 240 12.02 -3.49 8.89
C CYS A 240 13.17 -2.50 8.65
N ARG A 241 13.00 -1.58 7.68
CA ARG A 241 13.97 -0.50 7.44
C ARG A 241 14.09 0.43 8.65
N GLU A 242 12.95 0.77 9.24
CA GLU A 242 12.81 1.63 10.41
C GLU A 242 11.83 0.97 11.39
N VAL A 243 12.03 1.13 12.69
CA VAL A 243 11.12 0.61 13.72
C VAL A 243 10.80 1.69 14.73
N TYR A 244 9.51 1.93 14.91
CA TYR A 244 8.97 2.97 15.78
C TYR A 244 8.21 2.37 16.96
N ILE A 245 8.11 3.13 18.05
CA ILE A 245 7.21 2.85 19.17
C ILE A 245 6.01 3.80 19.07
N SER A 246 4.79 3.29 19.20
CA SER A 246 3.59 4.13 19.30
C SER A 246 3.50 4.72 20.71
N GLY A 247 3.28 6.02 20.81
CA GLY A 247 3.19 6.74 22.09
C GLY A 247 2.00 7.70 22.11
N ARG A 248 1.46 7.98 23.30
CA ARG A 248 0.52 9.09 23.50
C ARG A 248 1.21 10.43 23.22
N PRO A 249 0.48 11.51 22.87
CA PRO A 249 1.07 12.85 22.79
C PRO A 249 1.82 13.24 24.07
N GLY A 250 3.08 13.66 23.93
CA GLY A 250 4.02 13.94 25.03
C GLY A 250 4.81 12.73 25.54
N GLN A 251 4.41 11.50 25.21
CA GLN A 251 5.02 10.27 25.73
C GLN A 251 6.44 10.02 25.19
N GLN A 252 6.87 10.74 24.14
CA GLN A 252 8.25 10.65 23.64
C GLN A 252 9.31 10.93 24.73
N GLN A 253 8.98 11.72 25.77
CA GLN A 253 9.88 12.01 26.89
C GLN A 253 9.97 10.85 27.93
N GLU A 254 9.02 9.91 27.91
CA GLU A 254 9.02 8.70 28.76
C GLU A 254 9.78 7.52 28.11
N ILE A 255 10.15 7.65 26.83
CA ILE A 255 10.72 6.60 25.99
C ILE A 255 12.22 6.85 25.79
N ASP A 256 13.01 5.79 25.79
CA ASP A 256 14.46 5.82 25.54
C ASP A 256 14.73 6.48 24.17
N PRO A 257 15.53 7.56 24.10
CA PRO A 257 15.82 8.28 22.84
C PRO A 257 16.45 7.42 21.73
N ALA A 258 16.96 6.22 22.02
CA ALA A 258 17.45 5.27 21.03
C ALA A 258 16.34 4.60 20.19
N TYR A 259 15.06 4.85 20.46
CA TYR A 259 13.92 4.30 19.73
C TYR A 259 13.00 5.46 19.26
N PRO A 260 12.80 5.64 17.94
CA PRO A 260 11.97 6.72 17.45
C PRO A 260 10.50 6.48 17.79
N VAL A 261 9.76 7.54 18.08
CA VAL A 261 8.37 7.50 18.54
C VAL A 261 7.45 8.09 17.48
N ILE A 262 6.31 7.45 17.24
CA ILE A 262 5.19 8.02 16.50
C ILE A 262 4.09 8.34 17.50
N GLU A 263 3.73 9.60 17.62
CA GLU A 263 2.66 10.04 18.53
C GLU A 263 1.28 9.74 17.96
N ASP A 264 0.36 9.28 18.81
CA ASP A 264 -1.03 8.97 18.48
C ASP A 264 -1.80 10.25 18.11
N THR A 265 -1.78 10.63 16.83
CA THR A 265 -2.55 11.75 16.29
C THR A 265 -4.06 11.47 16.19
N PHE A 266 -4.45 10.20 16.27
CA PHE A 266 -5.84 9.72 16.32
C PHE A 266 -6.14 9.19 17.75
N THR A 267 -6.20 10.12 18.71
CA THR A 267 -6.27 9.81 20.13
C THR A 267 -7.54 9.05 20.54
N GLY A 268 -7.44 8.25 21.59
CA GLY A 268 -8.58 7.51 22.17
C GLY A 268 -8.99 6.22 21.42
N LEU A 269 -8.49 5.99 20.20
CA LEU A 269 -8.85 4.82 19.38
C LEU A 269 -7.98 3.57 19.63
N GLY A 270 -7.11 3.59 20.65
CA GLY A 270 -6.20 2.47 20.96
C GLY A 270 -5.30 2.10 19.77
N PRO A 271 -5.03 0.80 19.52
CA PRO A 271 -4.23 0.35 18.39
C PRO A 271 -4.65 0.90 17.03
N TYR A 272 -5.95 1.14 16.82
CA TYR A 272 -6.46 1.72 15.58
C TYR A 272 -5.92 3.14 15.34
N GLY A 273 -5.79 3.92 16.41
CA GLY A 273 -5.25 5.27 16.38
C GLY A 273 -3.75 5.30 16.08
N ALA A 274 -3.00 4.34 16.64
CA ALA A 274 -1.58 4.15 16.35
C ALA A 274 -1.33 3.77 14.89
N ILE A 275 -2.07 2.79 14.34
CA ILE A 275 -1.97 2.37 12.94
C ILE A 275 -2.29 3.53 11.99
N LEU A 276 -3.39 4.26 12.24
CA LEU A 276 -3.74 5.46 11.45
C LEU A 276 -2.68 6.56 11.55
N SER A 277 -2.03 6.73 12.70
CA SER A 277 -0.98 7.75 12.90
C SER A 277 0.31 7.38 12.16
N ALA A 278 0.69 6.10 12.14
CA ALA A 278 1.82 5.61 11.37
C ALA A 278 1.62 5.81 9.85
N PHE A 279 0.43 5.50 9.33
CA PHE A 279 0.09 5.81 7.94
C PHE A 279 -0.04 7.30 7.65
N ARG A 280 -0.48 8.13 8.61
CA ARG A 280 -0.49 9.60 8.45
C ARG A 280 0.91 10.19 8.33
N GLU A 281 1.88 9.60 9.03
CA GLU A 281 3.28 10.04 8.99
C GLU A 281 4.01 9.53 7.73
N GLN A 282 3.87 8.24 7.39
CA GLN A 282 4.45 7.65 6.18
C GLN A 282 3.37 6.89 5.37
N PRO A 283 2.58 7.59 4.54
CA PRO A 283 1.43 7.02 3.81
C PRO A 283 1.83 6.15 2.60
N ASP A 284 3.12 5.98 2.35
CA ASP A 284 3.68 5.14 1.28
C ASP A 284 4.46 3.92 1.83
N ALA A 285 4.58 3.78 3.16
CA ALA A 285 5.21 2.64 3.82
C ALA A 285 4.16 1.57 4.22
N ALA A 286 4.57 0.31 4.18
CA ALA A 286 3.86 -0.77 4.85
C ALA A 286 4.31 -0.87 6.31
N TRP A 287 3.43 -1.37 7.17
CA TRP A 287 3.63 -1.35 8.63
C TRP A 287 3.43 -2.74 9.23
N LEU A 288 4.52 -3.35 9.71
CA LEU A 288 4.48 -4.52 10.58
C LEU A 288 4.13 -4.06 12.00
N ILE A 289 2.88 -4.29 12.39
CA ILE A 289 2.30 -3.91 13.67
C ILE A 289 2.48 -5.05 14.66
N ILE A 290 3.04 -4.77 15.84
CA ILE A 290 3.13 -5.73 16.95
C ILE A 290 2.67 -5.12 18.29
N ALA A 291 1.95 -5.91 19.09
CA ALA A 291 1.57 -5.54 20.46
C ALA A 291 2.63 -5.89 21.51
N CYS A 292 2.72 -5.09 22.59
CA CYS A 292 3.67 -5.35 23.69
C CYS A 292 3.28 -6.51 24.61
N ASP A 293 2.11 -7.14 24.46
CA ASP A 293 1.64 -8.25 25.28
C ASP A 293 1.85 -9.64 24.66
N LEU A 294 2.79 -9.74 23.71
CA LEU A 294 3.24 -10.98 23.06
C LEU A 294 4.66 -11.37 23.53
N PRO A 295 4.81 -11.92 24.74
CA PRO A 295 6.11 -12.24 25.34
C PRO A 295 6.79 -13.48 24.73
N LEU A 296 6.03 -14.36 24.06
CA LEU A 296 6.52 -15.56 23.37
C LEU A 296 6.78 -15.35 21.87
N MET A 297 6.62 -14.14 21.35
CA MET A 297 6.92 -13.86 19.93
C MET A 297 8.40 -14.05 19.64
N ASP A 298 8.70 -14.78 18.56
CA ASP A 298 10.06 -15.13 18.15
C ASP A 298 10.42 -14.63 16.74
N GLU A 299 11.69 -14.81 16.37
CA GLU A 299 12.19 -14.43 15.05
C GLU A 299 11.60 -15.31 13.94
N ALA A 300 11.33 -16.59 14.20
CA ALA A 300 10.83 -17.54 13.20
C ALA A 300 9.42 -17.18 12.71
N THR A 301 8.53 -16.81 13.64
CA THR A 301 7.17 -16.35 13.36
C THR A 301 7.18 -15.04 12.57
N LEU A 302 7.98 -14.06 12.98
CA LEU A 302 8.08 -12.80 12.24
C LEU A 302 8.71 -12.98 10.85
N ARG A 303 9.73 -13.84 10.73
CA ARG A 303 10.36 -14.21 9.46
C ARG A 303 9.37 -14.88 8.50
N ASN A 304 8.48 -15.74 9.01
CA ASN A 304 7.40 -16.35 8.25
C ASN A 304 6.39 -15.30 7.74
N LEU A 305 5.89 -14.41 8.61
CA LEU A 305 4.96 -13.34 8.26
C LEU A 305 5.51 -12.39 7.18
N VAL A 306 6.81 -12.07 7.27
CA VAL A 306 7.50 -11.20 6.32
C VAL A 306 7.79 -11.91 4.99
N ALA A 307 8.13 -13.19 5.00
CA ALA A 307 8.33 -13.99 3.79
C ALA A 307 7.05 -14.15 2.97
N TRP A 308 5.90 -14.37 3.63
CA TRP A 308 4.59 -14.51 3.01
C TRP A 308 3.84 -13.17 2.83
N ARG A 309 4.52 -12.03 3.01
CA ARG A 309 3.94 -10.67 2.88
C ARG A 309 3.46 -10.39 1.44
N ASN A 310 2.13 -10.38 1.28
CA ASN A 310 1.45 -10.03 0.05
C ASN A 310 1.08 -8.53 0.01
N SER A 311 1.75 -7.76 -0.86
CA SER A 311 1.48 -6.34 -1.05
C SER A 311 0.22 -6.04 -1.88
N SER A 312 -0.35 -7.04 -2.56
CA SER A 312 -1.59 -6.91 -3.33
C SER A 312 -2.84 -6.91 -2.42
N SER A 313 -2.78 -7.48 -1.23
CA SER A 313 -3.84 -7.45 -0.21
C SER A 313 -3.84 -6.15 0.63
N VAL A 314 -4.90 -5.92 1.41
CA VAL A 314 -5.01 -4.83 2.39
C VAL A 314 -4.03 -5.04 3.55
N ALA A 315 -3.88 -6.29 3.99
CA ALA A 315 -2.91 -6.70 5.00
C ALA A 315 -2.51 -8.18 4.81
N THR A 316 -1.38 -8.57 5.40
CA THR A 316 -1.02 -9.96 5.69
C THR A 316 -1.08 -10.17 7.20
N ALA A 317 -1.82 -11.17 7.70
CA ALA A 317 -2.03 -11.41 9.12
C ALA A 317 -2.12 -12.90 9.46
N TYR A 318 -1.94 -13.28 10.73
CA TYR A 318 -2.17 -14.64 11.20
C TYR A 318 -3.64 -14.90 11.56
N HIS A 319 -4.11 -16.13 11.35
CA HIS A 319 -5.32 -16.68 11.95
C HIS A 319 -5.09 -16.97 13.44
N SER A 320 -6.10 -16.68 14.26
CA SER A 320 -6.11 -16.93 15.71
C SER A 320 -6.78 -18.28 16.01
N PRO A 321 -6.05 -19.35 16.38
CA PRO A 321 -6.68 -20.62 16.73
C PRO A 321 -7.56 -20.53 17.98
N VAL A 322 -7.37 -19.50 18.81
CA VAL A 322 -8.14 -19.24 20.03
C VAL A 322 -9.45 -18.49 19.75
N THR A 323 -9.52 -17.70 18.68
CA THR A 323 -10.67 -16.80 18.43
C THR A 323 -11.27 -16.87 17.02
N ASP A 324 -10.75 -17.75 16.16
CA ASP A 324 -11.16 -17.97 14.76
C ASP A 324 -11.15 -16.73 13.84
N PHE A 325 -10.41 -15.69 14.24
CA PHE A 325 -10.32 -14.41 13.52
C PHE A 325 -8.87 -14.02 13.22
N PRO A 326 -8.63 -13.13 12.24
CA PRO A 326 -7.32 -12.56 11.99
C PRO A 326 -6.78 -11.78 13.21
N GLU A 327 -5.49 -11.92 13.53
CA GLU A 327 -4.80 -11.15 14.56
C GLU A 327 -4.27 -9.82 13.99
N PRO A 328 -4.89 -8.66 14.29
CA PRO A 328 -4.51 -7.40 13.64
C PRO A 328 -3.28 -6.74 14.25
N LEU A 329 -2.85 -7.21 15.42
CA LEU A 329 -1.68 -6.69 16.15
C LEU A 329 -0.48 -7.64 16.01
N ILE A 330 -0.51 -8.52 15.00
CA ILE A 330 0.58 -9.38 14.50
C ILE A 330 0.42 -9.44 12.97
N ALA A 331 0.46 -8.25 12.34
CA ALA A 331 0.04 -8.09 10.95
C ALA A 331 0.85 -7.02 10.22
N ILE A 332 1.09 -7.26 8.93
CA ILE A 332 1.66 -6.29 7.99
C ILE A 332 0.52 -5.61 7.27
N TRP A 333 0.32 -4.31 7.53
CA TRP A 333 -0.68 -3.49 6.87
C TRP A 333 -0.06 -2.73 5.70
N GLU A 334 -0.66 -2.79 4.51
CA GLU A 334 -0.12 -2.18 3.29
C GLU A 334 -0.60 -0.74 3.08
N PRO A 335 0.08 0.11 2.29
CA PRO A 335 -0.33 1.49 2.02
C PRO A 335 -1.73 1.67 1.38
N LYS A 336 -2.38 0.59 0.94
CA LYS A 336 -3.78 0.57 0.48
C LYS A 336 -4.79 0.40 1.63
N SER A 337 -4.37 -0.02 2.82
CA SER A 337 -5.25 -0.14 3.99
C SER A 337 -5.61 1.19 4.63
N TYR A 338 -4.79 2.23 4.49
CA TYR A 338 -5.06 3.54 5.11
C TYR A 338 -6.44 4.15 4.71
N PRO A 339 -6.83 4.23 3.42
CA PRO A 339 -8.18 4.67 3.06
C PRO A 339 -9.29 3.72 3.55
N VAL A 340 -9.01 2.42 3.70
CA VAL A 340 -9.97 1.44 4.27
C VAL A 340 -10.15 1.66 5.77
N LEU A 341 -9.07 1.84 6.52
CA LEU A 341 -9.11 2.18 7.95
C LEU A 341 -9.86 3.51 8.18
N LEU A 342 -9.69 4.49 7.29
CA LEU A 342 -10.43 5.75 7.34
C LEU A 342 -11.91 5.58 6.97
N SER A 343 -12.27 4.71 6.01
CA SER A 343 -13.68 4.48 5.64
C SER A 343 -14.46 3.70 6.71
N PHE A 344 -13.81 2.81 7.44
CA PHE A 344 -14.39 2.17 8.63
C PHE A 344 -14.52 3.15 9.81
N LEU A 345 -13.55 4.05 10.01
CA LEU A 345 -13.64 5.09 11.03
C LEU A 345 -14.78 6.08 10.75
N ALA A 346 -14.99 6.45 9.48
CA ALA A 346 -16.11 7.29 9.05
C ALA A 346 -17.49 6.64 9.31
N GLN A 347 -17.55 5.33 9.48
CA GLN A 347 -18.75 4.56 9.89
C GLN A 347 -18.80 4.31 11.41
N GLY A 348 -17.90 4.91 12.19
CA GLY A 348 -17.81 4.74 13.65
C GLY A 348 -17.08 3.47 14.11
N TYR A 349 -16.39 2.74 13.23
CA TYR A 349 -15.64 1.54 13.60
C TYR A 349 -14.15 1.82 13.80
N SER A 350 -13.65 1.52 15.01
CA SER A 350 -12.25 1.64 15.42
C SER A 350 -11.64 0.30 15.86
N CYS A 351 -12.14 -0.82 15.34
CA CYS A 351 -11.63 -2.17 15.64
C CYS A 351 -10.79 -2.70 14.46
N PRO A 352 -9.45 -2.87 14.62
CA PRO A 352 -8.59 -3.32 13.52
C PRO A 352 -8.98 -4.70 12.99
N ARG A 353 -9.36 -5.62 13.88
CA ARG A 353 -9.83 -6.96 13.54
C ARG A 353 -11.09 -6.94 12.66
N LYS A 354 -12.03 -6.00 12.90
CA LYS A 354 -13.23 -5.87 12.07
C LYS A 354 -12.88 -5.46 10.63
N VAL A 355 -11.86 -4.61 10.45
CA VAL A 355 -11.38 -4.23 9.12
C VAL A 355 -10.81 -5.45 8.40
N LEU A 356 -9.95 -6.24 9.07
CA LEU A 356 -9.39 -7.47 8.49
C LEU A 356 -10.45 -8.49 8.07
N ILE A 357 -11.48 -8.73 8.90
CA ILE A 357 -12.59 -9.66 8.59
C ILE A 357 -13.40 -9.20 7.36
N ASN A 358 -13.44 -7.89 7.09
CA ASN A 358 -14.28 -7.28 6.05
C ASN A 358 -13.42 -6.63 4.94
N SER A 359 -12.24 -7.18 4.66
CA SER A 359 -11.29 -6.73 3.64
C SER A 359 -10.63 -7.91 2.93
N ASP A 360 -10.14 -7.68 1.72
CA ASP A 360 -9.20 -8.60 1.05
C ASP A 360 -7.87 -8.63 1.80
N ILE A 361 -7.59 -9.73 2.50
CA ILE A 361 -6.38 -9.95 3.28
C ILE A 361 -5.72 -11.26 2.87
N THR A 362 -4.41 -11.35 3.06
CA THR A 362 -3.71 -12.64 3.05
C THR A 362 -3.65 -13.16 4.48
N LEU A 363 -4.33 -14.29 4.73
CA LEU A 363 -4.42 -14.92 6.04
C LEU A 363 -3.49 -16.14 6.10
N LEU A 364 -2.65 -16.20 7.13
CA LEU A 364 -1.63 -17.23 7.33
C LEU A 364 -1.92 -18.06 8.58
N ASN A 365 -1.43 -19.30 8.62
CA ASN A 365 -1.31 -20.05 9.87
C ASN A 365 0.09 -19.83 10.45
N ALA A 366 0.20 -19.58 11.76
CA ALA A 366 1.49 -19.40 12.41
C ALA A 366 2.28 -20.72 12.50
N PRO A 367 3.62 -20.70 12.30
CA PRO A 367 4.45 -21.90 12.40
C PRO A 367 4.53 -22.45 13.84
N GLN A 368 4.42 -21.57 14.83
CA GLN A 368 4.23 -21.87 16.24
C GLN A 368 3.00 -21.09 16.70
N GLN A 369 1.97 -21.76 17.26
CA GLN A 369 0.75 -21.08 17.69
C GLN A 369 0.96 -20.34 19.01
N GLU A 370 1.86 -20.87 19.84
CA GLU A 370 2.27 -20.36 21.15
C GLU A 370 2.88 -18.95 21.05
N ALA A 371 3.55 -18.63 19.94
CA ALA A 371 4.11 -17.29 19.68
C ALA A 371 3.04 -16.18 19.58
N LEU A 372 1.78 -16.54 19.28
CA LEU A 372 0.65 -15.60 19.24
C LEU A 372 -0.01 -15.38 20.63
N THR A 373 0.54 -15.98 21.70
CA THR A 373 -0.06 -15.95 23.04
C THR A 373 0.00 -14.56 23.66
N ASN A 374 -1.15 -13.89 23.75
CA ASN A 374 -1.29 -12.62 24.43
C ASN A 374 -1.40 -12.80 25.95
N VAL A 375 -0.58 -12.10 26.75
CA VAL A 375 -0.68 -12.10 28.22
C VAL A 375 -1.48 -10.89 28.72
N ASN A 376 -2.62 -11.17 29.35
CA ASN A 376 -3.59 -10.20 29.85
C ASN A 376 -3.84 -10.28 31.36
N THR A 377 -3.59 -11.40 32.02
CA THR A 377 -3.77 -11.56 33.48
C THR A 377 -2.46 -11.86 34.24
N PRO A 378 -2.42 -11.66 35.57
CA PRO A 378 -1.30 -12.09 36.41
C PRO A 378 -1.04 -13.62 36.39
N GLU A 379 -2.10 -14.43 36.25
CA GLU A 379 -2.01 -15.89 36.24
C GLU A 379 -1.42 -16.42 34.92
N GLU A 380 -1.73 -15.76 33.80
CA GLU A 380 -1.06 -15.98 32.51
C GLU A 380 0.42 -15.57 32.57
N LEU A 381 0.71 -14.47 33.29
CA LEU A 381 2.06 -13.93 33.46
C LEU A 381 3.00 -14.87 34.22
N GLU A 382 2.55 -15.57 35.27
CA GLU A 382 3.38 -16.59 35.93
C GLU A 382 3.58 -17.85 35.07
N LYS A 383 2.57 -18.29 34.30
CA LYS A 383 2.71 -19.40 33.34
C LYS A 383 3.73 -19.08 32.24
N VAL A 384 3.74 -17.85 31.74
CA VAL A 384 4.70 -17.43 30.70
C VAL A 384 6.11 -17.23 31.27
N LYS A 385 6.25 -16.72 32.51
CA LYS A 385 7.56 -16.65 33.17
C LYS A 385 8.24 -18.01 33.27
N SER A 386 7.52 -19.08 33.65
CA SER A 386 8.11 -20.42 33.76
C SER A 386 8.51 -20.97 32.40
N MET A 387 7.71 -20.77 31.35
CA MET A 387 8.07 -21.14 29.97
C MET A 387 9.31 -20.38 29.48
N ILE A 388 9.36 -19.06 29.62
CA ILE A 388 10.51 -18.24 29.20
C ILE A 388 11.77 -18.61 29.99
N HIS A 389 11.66 -18.83 31.30
CA HIS A 389 12.79 -19.26 32.12
C HIS A 389 13.32 -20.63 31.67
N HIS A 390 12.43 -21.59 31.38
CA HIS A 390 12.82 -22.90 30.88
C HIS A 390 13.50 -22.81 29.50
N THR A 391 12.99 -21.99 28.59
CA THR A 391 13.61 -21.75 27.28
C THR A 391 15.00 -21.11 27.42
N ILE A 392 15.14 -20.08 28.24
CA ILE A 392 16.43 -19.39 28.48
C ILE A 392 17.45 -20.37 29.09
N VAL A 393 17.03 -21.17 30.08
CA VAL A 393 17.89 -22.21 30.67
C VAL A 393 18.33 -23.23 29.61
N VAL A 394 17.40 -23.76 28.80
CA VAL A 394 17.74 -24.72 27.73
C VAL A 394 18.66 -24.12 26.67
N THR A 395 18.49 -22.84 26.28
CA THR A 395 19.43 -22.17 25.35
C THR A 395 20.80 -21.90 25.96
N ASN A 396 20.90 -21.80 27.28
CA ASN A 396 22.18 -21.65 27.98
C ASN A 396 22.87 -23.01 28.24
N GLU A 397 22.10 -24.06 28.53
CA GLU A 397 22.59 -25.45 28.73
C GLU A 397 23.00 -26.13 27.41
N SER A 398 22.44 -25.69 26.27
CA SER A 398 22.87 -26.11 24.93
C SER A 398 24.00 -25.27 24.33
N GLY A 399 24.53 -24.28 25.07
CA GLY A 399 25.74 -23.53 24.71
C GLY A 399 27.01 -24.17 25.30
N PHE A 400 28.10 -24.19 24.51
CA PHE A 400 29.43 -24.82 24.76
C PHE A 400 29.48 -26.36 24.58
N THR A 401 30.47 -26.99 23.93
CA THR A 401 31.57 -26.65 22.98
C THR A 401 31.99 -27.97 22.28
N THR A 402 32.83 -28.12 21.24
CA THR A 402 33.85 -27.32 20.49
C THR A 402 33.93 -27.94 19.06
N ILE A 403 34.75 -27.56 18.06
CA ILE A 403 35.96 -26.71 17.91
C ILE A 403 35.69 -25.73 16.76
#